data_AF-A0A0M1IZT4-F1
#
_entry.id   AF-A0A0M1IZT4-F1
#
_cell.length_a   1.000
_cell.length_b   1.000
_cell.length_c   1.000
_cell.angle_alpha   90.00
_cell.angle_beta   90.00
_cell.angle_gamma   90.00
#
_symmetry.space_group_name_H-M   'P 1'
#
loop_
_entity.id
_entity.type
_entity.pdbx_description
1 polymer ?
#
loop_
_entity_poly.entity_id
_entity_poly.type
_entity_poly.pdbx_seq_one_letter_code
_entity_poly.pdbx_strand_id
1 'polypeptide(L)'
;MSYNFHRPRFFTKKALVITTTAGAGHKDAVNYIKKVLYYWGFNYVQTIPIAYRNIKLTDKNKNKVVNGARRFMLDLKANNLHSSSLKYVVMFNAWRAMSRIKHEQGSADYDYWTNTSLVNHPFSDKVKIGIFKRLIGNLVYKAIPK
;
A
#
# COMPACT_ATOMS: atom_id res chain seq x y z
N MET A 1 -10.78 6.39 -8.86
CA MET A 1 -9.81 6.08 -7.77
C MET A 1 -8.35 5.90 -8.24
N SER A 2 -8.06 5.90 -9.54
CA SER A 2 -6.70 5.73 -10.11
C SER A 2 -5.71 6.87 -9.81
N TYR A 3 -6.22 8.03 -9.35
CA TYR A 3 -5.43 9.23 -9.03
C TYR A 3 -4.27 8.99 -8.05
N ASN A 4 -4.42 8.05 -7.10
CA ASN A 4 -3.44 7.82 -6.03
C ASN A 4 -2.30 6.85 -6.40
N PHE A 5 -2.31 6.21 -7.58
CA PHE A 5 -1.28 5.20 -7.91
C PHE A 5 0.13 5.78 -8.00
N HIS A 6 0.26 7.02 -8.48
CA HIS A 6 1.53 7.75 -8.54
C HIS A 6 1.64 8.78 -7.41
N ARG A 7 0.59 8.94 -6.59
CA ARG A 7 0.45 9.92 -5.50
C ARG A 7 0.11 9.25 -4.17
N PRO A 8 0.95 8.33 -3.66
CA PRO A 8 0.67 7.58 -2.44
C PRO A 8 0.59 8.49 -1.22
N ARG A 9 -0.48 8.41 -0.42
CA ARG A 9 -0.73 9.35 0.71
C ARG A 9 -1.08 8.70 2.05
N PHE A 10 -1.31 7.39 2.09
CA PHE A 10 -1.88 6.70 3.25
C PHE A 10 -0.83 6.01 4.15
N PHE A 11 0.38 6.55 4.22
CA PHE A 11 1.56 5.93 4.86
C PHE A 11 1.42 5.53 6.33
N THR A 12 0.45 6.08 7.05
CA THR A 12 0.15 5.74 8.44
C THR A 12 -1.16 5.00 8.62
N LYS A 13 -1.93 4.82 7.54
CA LYS A 13 -3.23 4.17 7.58
C LYS A 13 -3.06 2.67 7.39
N LYS A 14 -3.94 1.93 8.05
CA LYS A 14 -4.03 0.48 8.00
C LYS A 14 -5.40 0.11 7.46
N ALA A 15 -5.50 -0.99 6.71
CA ALA A 15 -6.75 -1.43 6.11
C ALA A 15 -7.04 -2.89 6.44
N LEU A 16 -8.33 -3.19 6.59
CA LEU A 16 -8.86 -4.54 6.59
C LEU A 16 -9.68 -4.72 5.30
N VAL A 17 -9.32 -5.70 4.50
CA VAL A 17 -10.04 -6.03 3.27
C VAL A 17 -10.68 -7.39 3.42
N ILE A 18 -12.00 -7.42 3.30
CA ILE A 18 -12.80 -8.65 3.33
C ILE A 18 -13.37 -8.84 1.93
N THR A 19 -13.23 -10.04 1.38
CA THR A 19 -13.87 -10.41 0.11
C THR A 19 -14.71 -11.64 0.32
N THR A 20 -15.86 -11.69 -0.33
CA THR A 20 -16.78 -12.83 -0.27
C THR A 20 -17.13 -13.25 -1.68
N THR A 21 -17.05 -14.55 -1.97
CA THR A 21 -17.59 -15.12 -3.21
C THR A 21 -18.32 -16.44 -2.93
N ALA A 22 -19.22 -16.84 -3.82
CA ALA A 22 -19.88 -18.13 -3.72
C ALA A 22 -18.91 -19.31 -3.91
N GLY A 23 -17.88 -19.13 -4.75
CA GLY A 23 -16.91 -20.19 -5.07
C GLY A 23 -15.48 -19.67 -5.20
N ALA A 24 -15.04 -19.44 -6.43
CA ALA A 24 -13.67 -19.00 -6.72
C ALA A 24 -13.51 -17.46 -6.68
N GLY A 25 -12.28 -16.95 -6.84
CA GLY A 25 -11.99 -15.53 -7.03
C GLY A 25 -11.78 -14.68 -5.76
N HIS A 26 -12.25 -15.12 -4.58
CA HIS A 26 -12.09 -14.38 -3.32
C HIS A 26 -10.63 -14.02 -3.01
N LYS A 27 -9.67 -14.93 -3.29
CA LYS A 27 -8.23 -14.70 -3.06
C LYS A 27 -7.64 -13.70 -4.06
N ASP A 28 -7.98 -13.81 -5.34
CA ASP A 28 -7.43 -12.94 -6.37
C ASP A 28 -7.94 -11.51 -6.20
N ALA A 29 -9.24 -11.36 -5.94
CA ALA A 29 -9.86 -10.08 -5.62
C ALA A 29 -9.19 -9.41 -4.41
N VAL A 30 -8.99 -10.15 -3.31
CA VAL A 30 -8.37 -9.55 -2.11
C VAL A 30 -6.91 -9.18 -2.33
N ASN A 31 -6.17 -9.98 -3.12
CA ASN A 31 -4.78 -9.71 -3.44
C ASN A 31 -4.64 -8.51 -4.38
N TYR A 32 -5.56 -8.34 -5.33
CA TYR A 32 -5.62 -7.16 -6.18
C TYR A 32 -5.85 -5.90 -5.33
N ILE A 33 -6.89 -5.88 -4.49
CA ILE A 33 -7.19 -4.74 -3.62
C ILE A 33 -6.00 -4.45 -2.69
N LYS A 34 -5.38 -5.49 -2.11
CA LYS A 34 -4.18 -5.34 -1.29
C LYS A 34 -3.05 -4.63 -2.04
N LYS A 35 -2.76 -5.01 -3.29
CA LYS A 35 -1.75 -4.35 -4.13
C LYS A 35 -2.12 -2.88 -4.39
N VAL A 36 -3.37 -2.59 -4.73
CA VAL A 36 -3.85 -1.23 -4.97
C VAL A 36 -3.69 -0.35 -3.73
N LEU A 37 -4.07 -0.85 -2.54
CA LEU A 37 -3.92 -0.10 -1.29
C LEU A 37 -2.46 0.21 -0.96
N TYR A 38 -1.54 -0.73 -1.22
CA TYR A 38 -0.12 -0.44 -1.06
C TYR A 38 0.40 0.57 -2.08
N TYR A 39 -0.10 0.56 -3.33
CA TYR A 39 0.22 1.61 -4.30
C TYR A 39 -0.31 2.98 -3.86
N TRP A 40 -1.41 3.05 -3.12
CA TRP A 40 -1.90 4.29 -2.51
C TRP A 40 -1.15 4.65 -1.21
N GLY A 41 -0.20 3.83 -0.79
CA GLY A 41 0.68 4.08 0.34
C GLY A 41 0.22 3.51 1.68
N PHE A 42 -0.79 2.64 1.76
CA PHE A 42 -1.19 2.05 3.06
C PHE A 42 -0.02 1.35 3.77
N ASN A 43 0.10 1.54 5.08
CA ASN A 43 1.16 0.95 5.90
C ASN A 43 1.01 -0.56 6.03
N TYR A 44 -0.21 -1.01 6.30
CA TYR A 44 -0.53 -2.41 6.55
C TYR A 44 -1.92 -2.74 6.01
N VAL A 45 -2.05 -3.93 5.42
CA VAL A 45 -3.30 -4.43 4.87
C VAL A 45 -3.53 -5.87 5.32
N GLN A 46 -4.45 -6.06 6.27
CA GLN A 46 -4.97 -7.38 6.64
C GLN A 46 -6.02 -7.80 5.62
N THR A 47 -5.99 -9.07 5.22
CA THR A 47 -6.94 -9.63 4.26
C THR A 47 -7.72 -10.80 4.87
N ILE A 48 -9.01 -10.88 4.54
CA ILE A 48 -9.91 -11.98 4.94
C ILE A 48 -10.73 -12.40 3.71
N PRO A 49 -10.17 -13.25 2.82
CA PRO A 49 -10.92 -13.74 1.68
C PRO A 49 -11.76 -14.95 2.07
N ILE A 50 -13.07 -14.90 1.87
CA ILE A 50 -14.05 -15.92 2.25
C ILE A 50 -14.74 -16.46 1.00
N ALA A 51 -14.68 -17.78 0.80
CA ALA A 51 -15.59 -18.49 -0.10
C ALA A 51 -16.67 -19.17 0.72
N TYR A 52 -17.93 -18.89 0.42
CA TYR A 52 -19.06 -19.61 1.02
C TYR A 52 -20.29 -19.57 0.10
N ARG A 53 -20.96 -20.72 -0.04
CA ARG A 53 -22.22 -20.86 -0.78
C ARG A 53 -23.25 -21.52 0.14
N ASN A 54 -23.61 -20.83 1.21
CA ASN A 54 -24.60 -21.31 2.17
C ASN A 54 -25.21 -20.11 2.91
N ILE A 55 -26.36 -20.29 3.56
CA ILE A 55 -27.01 -19.26 4.38
C ILE A 55 -26.16 -18.92 5.61
N LYS A 56 -25.47 -19.92 6.17
CA LYS A 56 -24.60 -19.78 7.35
C LYS A 56 -23.13 -19.98 6.99
N LEU A 57 -22.24 -19.22 7.64
CA LEU A 57 -20.80 -19.44 7.56
C LEU A 57 -20.44 -20.79 8.22
N THR A 58 -19.54 -21.52 7.58
CA THR A 58 -18.89 -22.69 8.19
C THR A 58 -18.00 -22.25 9.36
N ASP A 59 -17.73 -23.13 10.31
CA ASP A 59 -16.86 -22.79 11.45
C ASP A 59 -15.44 -22.45 11.00
N LYS A 60 -14.96 -23.07 9.92
CA LYS A 60 -13.72 -22.68 9.25
C LYS A 60 -13.72 -21.20 8.83
N ASN A 61 -14.82 -20.74 8.20
CA ASN A 61 -14.94 -19.35 7.78
C ASN A 61 -15.11 -18.41 8.97
N LYS A 62 -15.90 -18.79 10.00
CA LYS A 62 -16.01 -18.01 11.25
C LYS A 62 -14.65 -17.83 11.90
N ASN A 63 -13.89 -18.92 12.07
CA ASN A 63 -12.55 -18.90 12.64
C ASN A 63 -11.60 -18.03 11.83
N LYS A 64 -11.70 -18.06 10.49
CA LYS A 64 -10.90 -17.20 9.62
C LYS A 64 -11.22 -15.71 9.81
N VAL A 65 -12.50 -15.36 9.92
CA VAL A 65 -12.95 -13.98 10.19
C VAL A 65 -12.47 -13.53 11.56
N VAL A 66 -12.74 -14.30 12.61
CA VAL A 66 -12.35 -13.98 13.99
C VAL A 66 -10.83 -13.81 14.10
N ASN A 67 -10.04 -14.75 13.57
CA ASN A 67 -8.58 -14.66 13.62
C ASN A 67 -8.01 -13.52 12.77
N GLY A 68 -8.62 -13.21 11.63
CA GLY A 68 -8.24 -12.06 10.80
C GLY A 68 -8.54 -10.73 11.49
N ALA A 69 -9.75 -10.58 12.02
CA ALA A 69 -10.17 -9.40 12.77
C ALA A 69 -9.33 -9.19 14.03
N ARG A 70 -9.05 -10.27 14.79
CA ARG A 70 -8.18 -10.22 15.97
C ARG A 70 -6.77 -9.74 15.62
N ARG A 71 -6.16 -10.26 14.54
CA ARG A 71 -4.85 -9.81 14.07
C ARG A 71 -4.85 -8.32 13.72
N PHE A 72 -5.87 -7.87 12.98
CA PHE A 72 -6.00 -6.46 12.64
C PHE A 72 -6.20 -5.56 13.87
N MET A 73 -7.05 -5.98 14.81
CA MET A 73 -7.26 -5.25 16.07
C MET A 73 -5.97 -5.13 16.89
N LEU A 74 -5.22 -6.23 17.04
CA LEU A 74 -3.95 -6.21 17.78
C LEU A 74 -2.94 -5.28 17.10
N ASP A 75 -2.89 -5.28 15.77
CA ASP A 75 -2.01 -4.41 15.01
C ASP A 75 -2.40 -2.93 15.10
N LEU A 76 -3.71 -2.62 15.15
CA LEU A 76 -4.20 -1.26 15.44
C LEU A 76 -3.81 -0.83 16.86
N LYS A 77 -4.03 -1.68 17.86
CA LYS A 77 -3.72 -1.40 19.28
C LYS A 77 -2.22 -1.21 19.53
N ALA A 78 -1.37 -1.97 18.86
CA ALA A 78 0.08 -1.82 18.97
C ALA A 78 0.58 -0.43 18.52
N ASN A 79 -0.22 0.29 17.73
CA ASN A 79 0.06 1.64 17.23
C ASN A 79 1.43 1.81 16.51
N ASN A 80 2.02 0.70 16.08
CA ASN A 80 3.31 0.68 15.40
C ASN A 80 3.13 0.69 13.88
N LEU A 81 4.03 1.38 13.19
CA LEU A 81 4.10 1.37 11.73
C LEU A 81 5.02 0.25 11.24
N HIS A 82 4.55 -0.47 10.22
CA HIS A 82 5.31 -1.51 9.55
C HIS A 82 6.35 -0.90 8.60
N SER A 83 7.54 -1.50 8.55
CA SER A 83 8.53 -1.13 7.55
C SER A 83 8.05 -1.54 6.15
N SER A 84 8.14 -0.63 5.18
CA SER A 84 7.72 -0.90 3.81
C SER A 84 8.57 -1.98 3.14
N SER A 85 7.95 -2.79 2.27
CA SER A 85 8.69 -3.80 1.49
C SER A 85 9.62 -3.13 0.47
N LEU A 86 10.71 -3.82 0.08
CA LEU A 86 11.63 -3.27 -0.91
C LEU A 86 10.92 -2.94 -2.24
N LYS A 87 10.01 -3.81 -2.68
CA LYS A 87 9.20 -3.59 -3.89
C LYS A 87 8.47 -2.25 -3.86
N TYR A 88 7.85 -1.90 -2.74
CA TYR A 88 7.12 -0.63 -2.62
C TYR A 88 8.06 0.57 -2.51
N VAL A 89 9.25 0.41 -1.92
CA VAL A 89 10.28 1.46 -1.95
C VAL A 89 10.78 1.72 -3.37
N VAL A 90 11.00 0.66 -4.17
CA VAL A 90 11.37 0.77 -5.59
C VAL A 90 10.29 1.51 -6.37
N MET A 91 9.03 1.08 -6.27
CA MET A 91 7.91 1.73 -6.97
C MET A 91 7.73 3.20 -6.54
N PHE A 92 7.82 3.49 -5.24
CA PHE A 92 7.77 4.85 -4.73
C PHE A 92 8.85 5.73 -5.37
N ASN A 93 10.09 5.26 -5.46
CA ASN A 93 11.16 6.06 -6.06
C ASN A 93 11.06 6.15 -7.59
N ALA A 94 10.40 5.21 -8.25
CA ALA A 94 10.07 5.34 -9.67
C ALA A 94 9.11 6.51 -9.90
N TRP A 95 8.01 6.57 -9.14
CA TRP A 95 7.06 7.69 -9.20
C TRP A 95 7.68 9.01 -8.75
N ARG A 96 8.55 8.98 -7.74
CA ARG A 96 9.36 10.13 -7.31
C ARG A 96 10.24 10.67 -8.43
N ALA A 97 10.82 9.80 -9.26
CA ALA A 97 11.66 10.22 -10.37
C ALA A 97 10.83 10.81 -11.52
N MET A 98 9.70 10.18 -11.86
CA MET A 98 8.80 10.65 -12.92
C MET A 98 8.09 11.97 -12.58
N SER A 99 8.03 12.35 -11.30
CA SER A 99 7.39 13.60 -10.84
C SER A 99 8.36 14.78 -10.72
N ARG A 100 9.58 14.68 -11.27
CA ARG A 100 10.60 15.75 -11.15
C ARG A 100 10.37 16.95 -12.06
N ILE A 101 9.66 16.77 -13.16
CA ILE A 101 9.48 17.81 -14.19
C ILE A 101 8.10 18.43 -14.03
N LYS A 102 8.07 19.76 -13.97
CA LYS A 102 6.82 20.52 -14.07
C LYS A 102 6.47 20.66 -15.56
N HIS A 103 5.26 20.27 -15.92
CA HIS A 103 4.75 20.41 -17.28
C HIS A 103 3.75 21.58 -17.35
N GLU A 104 3.60 22.20 -18.52
CA GLU A 104 2.62 23.27 -18.74
C GLU A 104 1.18 22.79 -18.53
N GLN A 105 0.90 21.53 -18.89
CA GLN A 105 -0.35 20.83 -18.61
C GLN A 105 -0.04 19.47 -17.98
N GLY A 106 -0.88 19.01 -17.05
CA GLY A 106 -0.70 17.70 -16.42
C GLY A 106 0.37 17.62 -15.32
N SER A 107 0.74 18.74 -14.69
CA SER A 107 1.71 18.81 -13.58
C SER A 107 1.23 18.20 -12.25
N ALA A 108 0.05 17.57 -12.20
CA ALA A 108 -0.55 17.12 -10.95
C ALA A 108 0.31 16.10 -10.17
N ASP A 109 1.16 15.31 -10.83
CA ASP A 109 2.15 14.49 -10.12
C ASP A 109 3.27 15.36 -9.53
N TYR A 110 3.90 16.21 -10.34
CA TYR A 110 4.91 17.17 -9.87
C TYR A 110 4.42 18.00 -8.67
N ASP A 111 3.24 18.59 -8.78
CA ASP A 111 2.66 19.44 -7.73
C ASP A 111 2.41 18.63 -6.45
N TYR A 112 1.89 17.41 -6.58
CA TYR A 112 1.67 16.53 -5.44
C TYR A 112 2.98 16.21 -4.71
N TRP A 113 4.01 15.76 -5.44
CA TRP A 113 5.29 15.34 -4.86
C TRP A 113 6.08 16.50 -4.25
N THR A 114 5.96 17.69 -4.84
CA THR A 114 6.59 18.93 -4.34
C THR A 114 5.85 19.45 -3.11
N ASN A 115 4.52 19.61 -3.18
CA ASN A 115 3.72 20.17 -2.07
C ASN A 115 3.72 19.27 -0.82
N THR A 116 3.87 17.95 -1.00
CA THR A 116 3.98 17.00 0.11
C THR A 116 5.41 16.80 0.60
N SER A 117 6.41 17.41 -0.06
CA SER A 117 7.85 17.18 0.18
C SER A 117 8.32 15.73 0.02
N LEU A 118 7.49 14.83 -0.51
CA LEU A 118 7.86 13.43 -0.75
C LEU A 118 9.01 13.30 -1.77
N VAL A 119 9.17 14.30 -2.63
CA VAL A 119 10.29 14.37 -3.59
C VAL A 119 11.67 14.40 -2.90
N ASN A 120 11.75 14.79 -1.63
CA ASN A 120 13.01 14.94 -0.89
C ASN A 120 13.48 13.66 -0.19
N HIS A 121 12.64 12.62 -0.13
CA HIS A 121 12.90 11.45 0.68
C HIS A 121 12.81 10.15 -0.13
N PRO A 122 13.61 9.11 0.19
CA PRO A 122 13.52 7.80 -0.48
C PRO A 122 12.25 7.02 -0.10
N PHE A 123 11.47 7.50 0.86
CA PHE A 123 10.15 7.02 1.25
C PHE A 123 9.50 8.08 2.15
N SER A 124 8.23 7.90 2.56
CA SER A 124 7.62 8.79 3.57
C SER A 124 8.44 8.79 4.86
N ASP A 125 8.76 10.00 5.33
CA ASP A 125 9.39 10.32 6.61
C ASP A 125 8.67 9.70 7.82
N LYS A 126 7.35 9.51 7.73
CA LYS A 126 6.52 8.88 8.76
C LYS A 126 6.83 7.39 8.95
N VAL A 127 7.42 6.72 7.96
CA VAL A 127 7.67 5.26 8.01
C VAL A 127 9.17 4.99 7.99
N LYS A 128 9.68 4.38 9.06
CA LYS A 128 11.08 3.99 9.14
C LYS A 128 11.39 2.87 8.14
N ILE A 129 12.31 3.17 7.22
CA ILE A 129 12.94 2.20 6.32
C ILE A 129 14.43 2.10 6.64
N GLY A 130 14.95 0.86 6.62
CA GLY A 130 16.36 0.57 6.89
C GLY A 130 17.30 1.11 5.82
N ILE A 131 18.59 1.22 6.17
CA ILE A 131 19.64 1.84 5.35
C ILE A 131 19.71 1.22 3.94
N PHE A 132 19.70 -0.11 3.85
CA PHE A 132 19.72 -0.83 2.57
C PHE A 132 18.59 -0.40 1.61
N LYS A 133 17.35 -0.31 2.13
CA LYS A 133 16.19 0.11 1.32
C LYS A 133 16.30 1.58 0.91
N ARG A 134 16.85 2.45 1.77
CA ARG A 134 17.11 3.87 1.44
C ARG A 134 18.09 4.00 0.30
N LEU A 135 19.19 3.22 0.33
CA LEU A 135 20.19 3.21 -0.73
C LEU A 135 19.58 2.78 -2.06
N ILE A 136 18.86 1.65 -2.10
CA ILE A 136 18.20 1.18 -3.32
C ILE A 136 17.19 2.20 -3.84
N GLY A 137 16.38 2.80 -2.97
CA GLY A 137 15.42 3.82 -3.37
C GLY A 137 16.08 5.00 -4.07
N ASN A 138 17.18 5.52 -3.52
CA ASN A 138 17.93 6.61 -4.14
C ASN A 138 18.62 6.21 -5.45
N LEU A 139 19.09 4.95 -5.58
CA LEU A 139 19.63 4.46 -6.85
C LEU A 139 18.55 4.41 -7.93
N VAL A 140 17.37 3.87 -7.63
CA VAL A 140 16.23 3.85 -8.56
C VAL A 140 15.85 5.27 -8.98
N TYR A 141 15.76 6.19 -8.01
CA TYR A 141 15.48 7.59 -8.30
C TYR A 141 16.48 8.14 -9.32
N LYS A 142 17.79 7.95 -9.11
CA LYS A 142 18.85 8.45 -10.01
C LYS A 142 18.90 7.76 -11.38
N ALA A 143 18.56 6.47 -11.46
CA ALA A 143 18.65 5.68 -12.68
C ALA A 143 17.57 6.01 -13.71
N ILE A 144 16.43 6.54 -13.26
CA ILE A 144 15.37 6.98 -14.17
C ILE A 144 15.74 8.36 -14.73
N PRO A 145 15.84 8.49 -16.07
CA PRO A 145 16.17 9.75 -16.71
C PRO A 145 15.14 10.83 -16.40
N LYS A 146 15.54 12.08 -16.56
CA LYS A 146 14.63 13.22 -16.43
C LYS A 146 13.74 13.28 -17.66
#